data_AF-A0A2P4P3P6-F1
#
_entry.id   AF-A0A2P4P3P6-F1
#
_cell.length_a   1.000
_cell.length_b   1.000
_cell.length_c   1.000
_cell.angle_alpha   90.00
_cell.angle_beta   90.00
_cell.angle_gamma   90.00
#
_symmetry.space_group_name_H-M   'P 1'
#
loop_
_entity.id
_entity.type
_entity.pdbx_description
1 polymer ?
#
loop_
_entity_poly.entity_id
_entity_poly.type
_entity_poly.pdbx_seq_one_letter_code
_entity_poly.pdbx_strand_id
1 'polypeptide(L)' 'MKESYDKQISFPKINSAGMEIILEYIYTGSIKEESLTKDNAIEAFYAADYFQLSDLQDFITKT' A
#
# COMPACT_ATOMS: atom_id res chain seq x y z
N MET A 1 21.03 -5.72 -3.26
CA MET A 1 21.37 -4.76 -2.18
C MET A 1 21.52 -5.53 -0.88
N LYS A 2 21.94 -4.92 0.25
CA LYS A 2 22.09 -5.65 1.52
C LYS A 2 20.78 -6.35 1.91
N GLU A 3 19.68 -5.65 1.69
CA GLU A 3 18.30 -6.04 1.95
C GLU A 3 17.89 -7.32 1.22
N SER A 4 18.57 -7.70 0.14
CA SER A 4 18.29 -8.93 -0.63
C SER A 4 18.62 -10.22 0.15
N TYR A 5 19.43 -10.13 1.21
CA TYR A 5 19.81 -11.26 2.05
C TYR A 5 19.20 -11.19 3.46
N ASP A 6 18.53 -10.07 3.79
CA ASP A 6 17.87 -9.86 5.08
C ASP A 6 16.47 -10.49 5.05
N LYS A 7 16.07 -11.13 6.16
CA LYS A 7 14.71 -11.70 6.33
C LYS A 7 13.67 -10.64 6.72
N GLN A 8 14.11 -9.43 6.99
CA GLN A 8 13.29 -8.31 7.42
C GLN A 8 13.77 -7.04 6.74
N ILE A 9 12.81 -6.24 6.28
CA ILE A 9 13.04 -4.92 5.73
C ILE A 9 12.18 -3.91 6.49
N SER A 10 12.52 -2.63 6.40
CA SER A 10 11.80 -1.55 7.08
C SER A 10 11.48 -0.44 6.11
N PHE A 11 10.25 0.04 6.15
CA PHE A 11 9.78 1.18 5.36
C PHE A 11 9.46 2.34 6.31
N PRO A 12 10.43 3.22 6.61
CA PRO A 12 10.29 4.22 7.68
C PRO A 12 9.20 5.27 7.40
N LYS A 13 8.76 5.40 6.15
CA LYS A 13 7.74 6.37 5.72
C LYS A 13 6.34 5.77 5.55
N ILE A 14 6.22 4.45 5.64
CA ILE A 14 4.96 3.74 5.41
C ILE A 14 4.48 3.17 6.73
N ASN A 15 3.22 3.45 7.08
CA ASN A 15 2.62 2.89 8.28
C ASN A 15 1.93 1.55 8.00
N SER A 16 1.47 0.89 9.07
CA SER A 16 0.89 -0.45 8.97
C SER A 16 -0.38 -0.47 8.11
N ALA A 17 -1.25 0.54 8.23
CA ALA A 17 -2.50 0.60 7.46
C ALA A 17 -2.23 0.73 5.95
N GLY A 18 -1.31 1.61 5.54
CA GLY A 18 -0.89 1.71 4.16
C GLY A 18 -0.28 0.41 3.66
N MET A 19 0.62 -0.21 4.44
CA MET A 19 1.26 -1.47 4.05
C MET A 19 0.27 -2.65 3.91
N GLU A 20 -0.75 -2.71 4.75
CA GLU A 20 -1.81 -3.72 4.68
C GLU A 20 -2.54 -3.65 3.34
N ILE A 21 -2.92 -2.44 2.91
CA ILE A 21 -3.56 -2.21 1.61
C ILE A 21 -2.64 -2.58 0.45
N ILE A 22 -1.35 -2.23 0.52
CA ILE A 22 -0.38 -2.60 -0.52
C ILE A 22 -0.25 -4.12 -0.66
N LEU A 23 -0.17 -4.83 0.47
CA LEU A 23 -0.07 -6.28 0.45
C LEU A 23 -1.34 -6.91 -0.13
N GLU A 24 -2.52 -6.45 0.29
CA GLU A 24 -3.78 -6.95 -0.26
C GLU A 24 -3.85 -6.77 -1.79
N TYR A 25 -3.51 -5.58 -2.27
CA TYR A 25 -3.52 -5.27 -3.70
C TYR A 25 -2.51 -6.10 -4.49
N ILE A 26 -1.26 -6.23 -4.01
CA ILE A 26 -0.22 -7.01 -4.71
C ILE A 26 -0.60 -8.49 -4.79
N TYR A 27 -1.18 -9.05 -3.73
CA TYR A 27 -1.51 -10.48 -3.68
C TYR A 27 -2.82 -10.84 -4.40
N THR A 28 -3.80 -9.94 -4.44
CA THR A 28 -5.13 -10.23 -5.00
C THR A 28 -5.41 -9.52 -6.32
N GLY A 29 -4.63 -8.49 -6.66
CA GLY A 29 -4.89 -7.60 -7.79
C GLY A 29 -6.06 -6.63 -7.57
N SER A 30 -6.62 -6.58 -6.37
CA SER A 30 -7.80 -5.77 -6.02
C SER A 30 -7.75 -5.34 -4.55
N ILE A 31 -8.66 -4.45 -4.14
CA ILE A 31 -8.88 -4.12 -2.74
C ILE A 31 -10.36 -4.32 -2.43
N LYS A 32 -10.63 -4.96 -1.29
CA LYS A 32 -11.99 -5.09 -0.78
C LYS A 32 -12.54 -3.74 -0.33
N GLU A 33 -13.83 -3.56 -0.53
CA GLU A 33 -14.52 -2.32 -0.19
C GLU A 33 -14.43 -2.00 1.31
N GLU A 34 -14.41 -3.02 2.18
CA GLU A 34 -14.23 -2.85 3.62
C GLU A 34 -12.79 -2.50 4.05
N SER A 35 -11.79 -2.80 3.22
CA SER A 35 -10.38 -2.55 3.55
C SER A 35 -10.03 -1.07 3.38
N LEU A 36 -10.52 -0.42 2.33
CA LEU A 36 -10.27 1.01 2.08
C LEU A 36 -11.34 1.88 2.76
N THR A 37 -10.91 2.64 3.75
CA THR A 37 -11.79 3.52 4.54
C THR A 37 -11.29 4.95 4.49
N LYS A 38 -12.12 5.91 4.90
CA LYS A 38 -11.72 7.32 4.98
C LYS A 38 -10.52 7.55 5.90
N ASP A 39 -10.36 6.69 6.91
CA ASP A 39 -9.32 6.82 7.93
C ASP A 39 -7.95 6.30 7.47
N ASN A 40 -7.90 5.46 6.43
CA ASN A 40 -6.65 4.91 5.88
C ASN A 40 -6.40 5.25 4.41
N ALA A 41 -7.30 6.00 3.76
CA ALA A 41 -7.18 6.36 2.34
C ALA A 41 -5.93 7.21 2.06
N ILE A 42 -5.58 8.13 2.96
CA ILE A 42 -4.40 9.00 2.82
C ILE A 42 -3.12 8.17 2.89
N GLU A 43 -3.06 7.27 3.86
CA GLU A 43 -1.96 6.33 4.08
C GLU A 43 -1.78 5.38 2.91
N ALA A 44 -2.89 4.81 2.42
CA ALA A 44 -2.91 3.94 1.26
C ALA A 44 -2.45 4.68 0.00
N PHE A 45 -2.86 5.94 -0.19
CA PHE A 45 -2.44 6.76 -1.32
C PHE A 45 -0.92 7.03 -1.29
N TYR A 46 -0.37 7.44 -0.13
CA TYR A 46 1.07 7.65 0.03
C TYR A 46 1.87 6.35 -0.11
N ALA A 47 1.35 5.23 0.36
CA ALA A 47 1.99 3.94 0.16
C ALA A 47 1.99 3.53 -1.32
N ALA A 48 0.86 3.72 -2.02
CA ALA A 48 0.75 3.42 -3.44
C ALA A 48 1.73 4.28 -4.26
N ASP A 49 1.94 5.55 -3.89
CA ASP A 49 2.97 6.42 -4.46
C ASP A 49 4.37 5.84 -4.28
N TYR A 50 4.71 5.48 -3.04
CA TYR A 50 6.02 4.98 -2.67
C TYR A 50 6.39 3.69 -3.43
N PHE A 51 5.43 2.79 -3.60
CA PHE A 51 5.61 1.53 -4.33
C PHE A 51 5.35 1.65 -5.84
N GLN A 52 5.06 2.86 -6.35
CA GLN A 52 4.82 3.15 -7.77
C GLN A 52 3.63 2.36 -8.35
N LEU A 53 2.58 2.16 -7.55
CA LEU A 53 1.35 1.47 -7.93
C LEU A 53 0.31 2.49 -8.43
N SER A 54 0.53 3.02 -9.63
CA SER A 54 -0.32 4.07 -10.21
C SER A 54 -1.79 3.66 -10.35
N ASP A 55 -2.07 2.42 -10.74
CA ASP A 55 -3.45 1.91 -10.85
C ASP A 55 -4.17 1.92 -9.50
N LEU A 56 -3.44 1.67 -8.42
CA LEU A 56 -3.97 1.74 -7.06
C LEU A 56 -4.20 3.18 -6.61
N GLN A 57 -3.29 4.11 -6.89
CA GLN A 57 -3.54 5.54 -6.62
C GLN A 57 -4.79 6.04 -7.35
N ASP A 58 -4.93 5.66 -8.62
CA ASP A 58 -6.08 5.97 -9.45
C ASP A 58 -7.38 5.39 -8.88
N PHE A 59 -7.33 4.17 -8.35
CA PHE A 59 -8.47 3.54 -7.68
C PHE A 59 -8.87 4.31 -6.40
N ILE A 60 -7.91 4.64 -5.55
CA ILE A 60 -8.15 5.35 -4.29
C ILE A 60 -8.73 6.76 -4.53
N THR A 61 -8.24 7.47 -5.54
CA THR A 61 -8.72 8.84 -5.85
C THR A 61 -10.11 8.88 -6.49
N LYS A 62 -10.57 7.77 -7.07
CA LYS A 62 -11.91 7.64 -7.68
C LYS A 62 -12.97 7.12 -6.70
N THR A 63 -12.54 6.62 -5.53
CA THR A 63 -13.40 6.12 -4.45
C THR A 63 -13.89 7.27 -3.57
#